data_AF-A0A7S2GWL1-F1
#
_entry.id   AF-A0A7S2GWL1-F1
#
_cell.length_a   1.000
_cell.length_b   1.000
_cell.length_c   1.000
_cell.angle_alpha   90.00
_cell.angle_beta   90.00
_cell.angle_gamma   90.00
#
_symmetry.space_group_name_H-M   'P 1'
#
loop_
_entity.id
_entity.type
_entity.pdbx_description
1 polymer ?
#
loop_
_entity_poly.entity_id
_entity_poly.type
_entity_poly.pdbx_seq_one_letter_code
_entity_poly.pdbx_strand_id
1 'polypeptide(L)'
;AHANPLVLLALAPWLLVLLLALGSTADVFLMPQLHYLSDLLRLSPDVAGVTLLAVGNGAPDVFSAIAVATGNIGADMDLSLMLSDIVGGTLFIMTVVIGSVVWVAGSRAPGWTIGKLPFWRDTMALLVAVTSVLKV
;
A
#
# COMPACT_ATOMS: atom_id res chain seq x y z
N ALA A 1 0.61 -1.26 27.61
CA ALA A 1 -0.78 -0.83 27.33
C ALA A 1 -1.62 -2.07 27.02
N HIS A 2 -2.64 -2.37 27.82
CA HIS A 2 -3.53 -3.52 27.57
C HIS A 2 -4.55 -3.11 26.51
N ALA A 3 -4.33 -3.51 25.26
CA ALA A 3 -5.32 -3.33 24.19
C ALA A 3 -6.54 -4.21 24.49
N ASN A 4 -7.71 -3.59 24.67
CA ASN A 4 -8.95 -4.34 24.91
C ASN A 4 -9.33 -5.12 23.64
N PRO A 5 -9.46 -6.46 23.69
CA PRO A 5 -9.75 -7.27 22.50
C PRO A 5 -11.09 -6.90 21.85
N LEU A 6 -12.03 -6.37 22.64
CA LEU A 6 -13.31 -5.84 22.16
C LEU A 6 -13.15 -4.62 21.26
N VAL A 7 -12.17 -3.74 21.55
CA VAL A 7 -11.89 -2.56 20.71
C VAL A 7 -11.29 -3.02 19.37
N LEU A 8 -10.37 -3.99 19.41
CA LEU A 8 -9.79 -4.56 18.18
C LEU A 8 -10.86 -5.22 17.29
N LEU A 9 -11.79 -5.97 17.90
CA LEU A 9 -12.92 -6.57 17.21
C LEU A 9 -13.89 -5.53 16.61
N ALA A 10 -14.04 -4.37 17.24
CA ALA A 10 -14.86 -3.27 16.72
C ALA A 10 -14.14 -2.48 15.61
N LEU A 11 -12.82 -2.34 15.68
CA LEU A 11 -12.01 -1.63 14.68
C LEU A 11 -11.86 -2.42 13.37
N ALA A 12 -11.83 -3.76 13.42
CA ALA A 12 -11.70 -4.60 12.24
C ALA A 12 -12.82 -4.38 11.17
N PRO A 13 -14.13 -4.43 11.51
CA PRO A 13 -15.19 -4.15 10.53
C PRO A 13 -15.18 -2.69 10.09
N TRP A 14 -14.78 -1.75 10.96
CA TRP A 14 -14.63 -0.34 10.59
C TRP A 14 -13.52 -0.15 9.55
N LEU A 15 -12.36 -0.77 9.75
CA LEU A 15 -11.26 -0.77 8.79
C LEU A 15 -11.71 -1.35 7.44
N LEU A 16 -12.49 -2.44 7.45
CA LEU A 16 -13.03 -3.03 6.23
C LEU A 16 -13.94 -2.05 5.47
N VAL A 17 -14.83 -1.34 6.17
CA VAL A 17 -15.68 -0.30 5.56
C VAL A 17 -14.83 0.80 4.92
N LEU A 18 -13.78 1.27 5.61
CA LEU A 18 -12.89 2.30 5.07
C LEU A 18 -12.15 1.81 3.81
N LEU A 19 -11.66 0.57 3.81
CA LEU A 19 -10.98 -0.02 2.64
C LEU A 19 -11.94 -0.19 1.46
N LEU A 20 -13.18 -0.61 1.69
CA LEU A 20 -14.20 -0.71 0.65
C LEU A 20 -14.61 0.66 0.10
N ALA A 21 -14.77 1.66 0.97
CA ALA A 21 -15.06 3.04 0.58
C ALA A 21 -13.90 3.63 -0.25
N LEU A 22 -12.66 3.41 0.17
CA LEU A 22 -11.47 3.86 -0.57
C LEU A 22 -11.36 3.16 -1.93
N GLY A 23 -11.56 1.84 -1.97
CA GLY A 23 -11.51 1.06 -3.20
C GLY A 23 -12.60 1.47 -4.20
N SER A 24 -13.84 1.66 -3.75
CA SER A 24 -14.93 2.12 -4.61
C SER A 24 -14.72 3.54 -5.12
N THR A 25 -14.19 4.44 -4.29
CA THR A 25 -13.83 5.79 -4.71
C THR A 25 -12.71 5.77 -5.75
N ALA A 26 -11.70 4.91 -5.56
CA ALA A 26 -10.62 4.76 -6.53
C ALA A 26 -11.11 4.20 -7.88
N ASP A 27 -12.02 3.22 -7.86
CA ASP A 27 -12.59 2.64 -9.08
C ASP A 27 -13.41 3.66 -9.89
N VAL A 28 -14.22 4.48 -9.20
CA VAL A 28 -15.10 5.47 -9.86
C VAL A 28 -14.37 6.75 -10.27
N PHE A 29 -13.41 7.23 -9.47
CA PHE A 29 -12.80 8.55 -9.64
C PHE A 29 -11.30 8.56 -9.88
N LEU A 30 -10.57 7.44 -9.73
CA LEU A 30 -9.13 7.43 -9.98
C LEU A 30 -8.81 6.64 -11.25
N MET A 31 -9.44 5.48 -11.46
CA MET A 31 -9.19 4.63 -12.62
C MET A 31 -9.49 5.31 -13.97
N PRO A 32 -10.63 6.02 -14.17
CA PRO A 32 -10.90 6.71 -15.45
C PRO A 32 -9.89 7.82 -15.75
N GLN A 33 -9.45 8.53 -14.72
CA GLN A 33 -8.47 9.62 -14.80
C GLN A 33 -7.08 9.08 -15.13
N LEU A 34 -6.69 7.95 -14.52
CA LEU A 34 -5.47 7.24 -14.86
C LEU A 34 -5.50 6.73 -16.31
N HIS A 35 -6.65 6.22 -16.78
CA HIS A 35 -6.79 5.79 -18.16
C HIS A 35 -6.64 6.95 -19.15
N TYR A 36 -7.33 8.07 -18.90
CA TYR A 36 -7.21 9.29 -19.71
C TYR A 36 -5.77 9.80 -19.76
N LEU A 37 -5.09 9.82 -18.62
CA LEU A 37 -3.69 10.27 -18.54
C LEU A 37 -2.73 9.27 -19.20
N SER A 38 -3.02 7.97 -19.12
CA SER A 38 -2.29 6.92 -19.83
C SER A 38 -2.36 7.12 -21.35
N ASP A 39 -3.55 7.41 -21.89
CA ASP A 39 -3.74 7.67 -23.31
C ASP A 39 -3.03 8.94 -23.76
N LEU A 40 -3.12 10.02 -22.97
CA LEU A 40 -2.47 11.28 -23.25
C LEU A 40 -0.94 11.15 -23.27
N LEU A 41 -0.38 10.40 -22.32
CA LEU A 41 1.06 10.16 -22.20
C LEU A 41 1.55 8.98 -23.05
N ARG A 42 0.65 8.28 -23.77
CA ARG A 42 0.94 7.05 -24.54
C ARG A 42 1.61 5.95 -23.71
N LEU A 43 1.22 5.83 -22.44
CA LEU A 43 1.66 4.76 -21.55
C LEU A 43 0.68 3.58 -21.62
N SER A 44 1.15 2.38 -21.29
CA SER A 44 0.22 1.27 -21.04
C SER A 44 -0.48 1.50 -19.69
N PRO A 45 -1.74 1.04 -19.52
CA PRO A 45 -2.49 1.20 -18.28
C PRO A 45 -1.75 0.66 -17.05
N ASP A 46 -0.99 -0.43 -17.22
CA ASP A 46 -0.15 -0.98 -16.15
C ASP A 46 0.94 0.00 -15.75
N VAL A 47 1.67 0.59 -16.71
CA VAL A 47 2.75 1.55 -16.44
C VAL A 47 2.19 2.85 -15.85
N ALA A 48 1.03 3.31 -16.33
CA ALA A 48 0.30 4.43 -15.76
C ALA A 48 -0.10 4.14 -14.30
N GLY A 49 -0.61 2.94 -14.02
CA GLY A 49 -0.93 2.49 -12.67
C GLY A 49 0.29 2.51 -11.75
N VAL A 50 1.40 1.86 -12.12
CA VAL A 50 2.58 1.80 -11.23
C VAL A 50 3.27 3.17 -11.09
N THR A 51 3.20 4.05 -12.09
CA THR A 51 3.92 5.33 -12.08
C THR A 51 3.07 6.48 -11.55
N LEU A 52 1.90 6.73 -12.13
CA LEU A 52 1.07 7.90 -11.80
C LEU A 52 0.40 7.74 -10.43
N LEU A 53 0.01 6.53 -10.05
CA LEU A 53 -0.51 6.27 -8.70
C LEU A 53 0.60 6.43 -7.64
N ALA A 54 1.82 5.97 -7.93
CA ALA A 54 2.96 6.16 -7.04
C ALA A 54 3.33 7.65 -6.89
N VAL A 55 3.31 8.40 -7.99
CA VAL A 55 3.51 9.86 -7.96
C VAL A 55 2.39 10.56 -7.20
N GLY A 56 1.12 10.18 -7.43
CA GLY A 56 -0.03 10.75 -6.72
C GLY A 56 0.02 10.53 -5.21
N ASN A 57 0.42 9.33 -4.78
CA ASN A 57 0.59 9.01 -3.37
C ASN A 57 1.81 9.70 -2.74
N GLY A 58 2.92 9.84 -3.48
CA GLY A 58 4.16 10.46 -2.96
C GLY A 58 4.21 11.98 -3.05
N ALA A 59 3.34 12.62 -3.85
CA ALA A 59 3.35 14.06 -4.02
C ALA A 59 3.10 14.83 -2.70
N PRO A 60 2.09 14.49 -1.86
CA PRO A 60 1.89 15.13 -0.57
C PRO A 60 3.11 15.03 0.35
N ASP A 61 3.78 13.87 0.37
CA ASP A 61 4.97 13.65 1.19
C ASP A 61 6.15 14.52 0.76
N VAL A 62 6.37 14.66 -0.55
CA VAL A 62 7.41 15.55 -1.11
C VAL A 62 7.11 17.01 -0.77
N PHE A 63 5.85 17.46 -0.92
CA PHE A 63 5.48 18.83 -0.57
C PHE A 63 5.61 19.11 0.93
N SER A 64 5.24 18.14 1.77
CA SER A 64 5.43 18.21 3.23
C SER A 64 6.92 18.30 3.59
N ALA A 65 7.76 17.45 2.99
CA ALA A 65 9.21 17.46 3.21
C ALA A 65 9.86 18.80 2.79
N ILE A 66 9.42 19.40 1.68
CA ILE A 66 9.88 20.73 1.26
C ILE A 66 9.43 21.81 2.26
N ALA A 67 8.19 21.74 2.74
CA ALA A 67 7.67 22.68 3.74
C ALA A 67 8.42 22.58 5.08
N VAL A 68 8.80 21.38 5.51
CA VAL A 68 9.65 21.16 6.70
C VAL A 68 11.10 21.55 6.43
N ALA A 69 11.66 21.30 5.25
CA ALA A 69 13.01 21.75 4.91
C ALA A 69 13.13 23.28 4.88
N THR A 70 12.02 23.97 4.60
CA THR A 70 11.94 25.43 4.59
C THR A 70 11.36 26.03 5.88
N GLY A 71 10.83 25.19 6.78
CA GLY A 71 10.21 25.59 8.05
C GLY A 71 10.83 24.84 9.23
N ASN A 72 11.38 25.57 10.20
CA ASN A 72 12.18 25.04 11.31
C ASN A 72 11.37 24.20 12.33
N ILE A 73 10.92 23.00 11.94
CA ILE A 73 10.07 22.11 12.75
C ILE A 73 10.87 20.85 13.10
N GLY A 74 11.22 20.72 14.38
CA GLY A 74 11.91 19.56 14.94
C GLY A 74 10.99 18.34 15.06
N ALA A 75 11.55 17.16 14.81
CA ALA A 75 10.82 15.89 14.78
C ALA A 75 11.43 14.92 15.80
N ASP A 76 10.74 14.76 16.93
CA ASP A 76 10.95 13.65 17.87
C ASP A 76 9.97 12.53 17.48
N MET A 77 10.45 11.49 16.81
CA MET A 77 9.67 10.30 16.49
C MET A 77 10.15 9.08 17.29
N ASP A 78 9.21 8.38 17.93
CA ASP A 78 9.45 7.12 18.60
C ASP A 78 9.70 5.98 17.59
N LEU A 79 10.93 5.43 17.61
CA LEU A 79 11.38 4.38 16.68
C LEU A 79 10.47 3.15 16.69
N SER A 80 9.98 2.74 17.87
CA SER A 80 9.16 1.53 18.03
C SER A 80 7.78 1.65 17.37
N LEU A 81 7.19 2.85 17.35
CA LEU A 81 5.88 3.09 16.75
C LEU A 81 5.97 3.04 15.22
N MET A 82 6.98 3.72 14.64
CA MET A 82 7.24 3.68 13.19
C MET A 82 7.50 2.26 12.69
N LEU A 83 8.27 1.48 13.46
CA LEU A 83 8.61 0.11 13.13
C LEU A 83 7.34 -0.76 13.05
N SER A 84 6.44 -0.62 14.02
CA SER A 84 5.18 -1.37 14.05
C SER A 84 4.23 -1.00 12.92
N ASP A 85 4.20 0.27 12.52
CA ASP A 85 3.37 0.77 11.42
C ASP A 85 3.86 0.26 10.06
N ILE A 86 5.17 0.40 9.78
CA ILE A 86 5.77 -0.05 8.52
C ILE A 86 5.66 -1.58 8.39
N VAL A 87 6.01 -2.33 9.44
CA VAL A 87 5.96 -3.79 9.40
C VAL A 87 4.51 -4.27 9.31
N GLY A 88 3.61 -3.71 10.11
CA GLY A 88 2.19 -4.07 10.11
C GLY A 88 1.52 -3.78 8.77
N GLY A 89 1.74 -2.58 8.21
CA GLY A 89 1.22 -2.18 6.90
C GLY A 89 1.75 -3.06 5.76
N THR A 90 3.05 -3.33 5.75
CA THR A 90 3.66 -4.18 4.71
C THR A 90 3.12 -5.61 4.78
N LEU A 91 3.01 -6.19 5.98
CA LEU A 91 2.41 -7.51 6.18
C LEU A 91 0.94 -7.55 5.74
N PHE A 92 0.16 -6.51 6.05
CA PHE A 92 -1.23 -6.41 5.63
C PHE A 92 -1.37 -6.37 4.10
N ILE A 93 -0.58 -5.54 3.42
CA ILE A 93 -0.59 -5.44 1.95
C ILE A 93 -0.21 -6.78 1.31
N MET A 94 0.86 -7.41 1.78
CA MET A 94 1.36 -8.66 1.19
C MET A 94 0.43 -9.85 1.40
N THR A 95 -0.22 -9.94 2.56
CA THR A 95 -1.07 -11.09 2.90
C THR A 95 -2.52 -10.90 2.47
N VAL A 96 -3.12 -9.76 2.81
CA VAL A 96 -4.55 -9.51 2.58
C VAL A 96 -4.77 -8.92 1.20
N VAL A 97 -4.08 -7.83 0.85
CA VAL A 97 -4.34 -7.10 -0.40
C VAL A 97 -3.90 -7.95 -1.59
N ILE A 98 -2.63 -8.37 -1.67
CA ILE A 98 -2.14 -9.20 -2.78
C ILE A 98 -2.86 -10.54 -2.81
N GLY A 99 -3.12 -11.17 -1.66
CA GLY A 99 -3.89 -12.41 -1.57
C GLY A 99 -5.29 -12.27 -2.18
N SER A 100 -6.00 -11.17 -1.87
CA SER A 100 -7.32 -10.89 -2.44
C SER A 100 -7.26 -10.62 -3.95
N VAL A 101 -6.24 -9.89 -4.44
CA VAL A 101 -6.04 -9.63 -5.86
C VAL A 101 -5.77 -10.93 -6.62
N VAL A 102 -4.90 -11.80 -6.10
CA VAL A 102 -4.60 -13.12 -6.68
C VAL A 102 -5.86 -13.97 -6.73
N TRP A 103 -6.63 -14.02 -5.64
CA TRP A 103 -7.87 -14.79 -5.57
C TRP A 103 -8.89 -14.33 -6.61
N VAL A 104 -9.12 -13.02 -6.69
CA VAL A 104 -10.07 -12.42 -7.64
C VAL A 104 -9.57 -12.58 -9.07
N ALA A 105 -8.29 -12.33 -9.35
CA ALA A 105 -7.68 -12.51 -10.67
C ALA A 105 -7.78 -13.95 -11.15
N GLY A 106 -7.50 -14.93 -10.29
CA GLY A 106 -7.65 -16.35 -10.61
C GLY A 106 -9.10 -16.75 -10.95
N SER A 107 -10.09 -16.08 -10.34
CA SER A 107 -11.50 -16.32 -10.63
C SER A 107 -12.03 -15.61 -11.89
N ARG A 108 -11.46 -14.45 -12.25
CA ARG A 108 -11.97 -13.59 -13.34
C ARG A 108 -11.15 -13.65 -14.63
N ALA A 109 -9.89 -14.07 -14.59
CA ALA A 109 -8.99 -14.13 -15.74
C ALA A 109 -8.41 -15.55 -15.92
N PRO A 110 -9.14 -16.45 -16.60
CA PRO A 110 -8.65 -17.81 -16.87
C PRO A 110 -7.39 -17.74 -17.74
N GLY A 111 -6.26 -18.23 -17.20
CA GLY A 111 -4.94 -18.20 -17.85
C GLY A 111 -3.97 -17.15 -17.30
N TRP A 112 -4.38 -16.32 -16.35
CA TRP A 112 -3.46 -15.44 -15.62
C TRP A 112 -2.52 -16.28 -14.74
N THR A 113 -1.21 -16.05 -14.89
CA THR A 113 -0.19 -16.76 -14.12
C THR A 113 0.65 -15.79 -13.31
N ILE A 114 0.98 -16.18 -12.08
CA ILE A 114 1.90 -15.41 -11.24
C ILE A 114 3.33 -15.75 -11.67
N GLY A 115 4.10 -14.72 -12.00
CA GLY A 115 5.53 -14.86 -12.21
C GLY A 115 6.19 -15.41 -10.94
N LYS A 116 6.69 -16.65 -11.01
CA LYS A 116 7.31 -17.33 -9.85
C LYS A 116 8.50 -16.55 -9.28
N LEU A 117 9.31 -15.94 -10.16
CA LEU A 117 10.52 -15.24 -9.77
C LEU A 117 10.25 -13.91 -9.05
N PRO A 118 9.39 -12.99 -9.56
CA PRO A 118 8.96 -11.82 -8.80
C PRO A 118 8.31 -12.17 -7.45
N PHE A 119 7.45 -13.19 -7.41
CA PHE A 119 6.78 -13.60 -6.19
C PHE A 119 7.76 -14.09 -5.12
N TRP A 120 8.72 -14.95 -5.49
CA TRP A 120 9.75 -15.41 -4.57
C TRP A 120 10.68 -14.28 -4.13
N ARG A 121 11.07 -13.38 -5.05
CA ARG A 121 11.88 -12.20 -4.72
C ARG A 121 11.20 -11.34 -3.66
N ASP A 122 9.92 -11.02 -3.85
CA ASP A 122 9.19 -10.12 -2.97
C ASP A 122 8.93 -10.78 -1.60
N THR A 123 8.62 -12.08 -1.58
CA THR A 123 8.48 -12.86 -0.33
C THR A 123 9.79 -12.94 0.45
N MET A 124 10.92 -13.16 -0.24
CA MET A 124 12.24 -13.22 0.39
C MET A 124 12.70 -11.86 0.89
N ALA A 125 12.47 -10.79 0.11
CA ALA A 125 12.77 -9.43 0.53
C ALA A 125 11.99 -9.06 1.80
N LEU A 126 10.71 -9.46 1.88
CA LEU A 126 9.88 -9.26 3.07
C LEU A 126 10.43 -10.02 4.28
N LEU A 127 10.82 -11.29 4.13
CA LEU A 127 11.41 -12.09 5.21
C LEU A 127 12.72 -11.48 5.72
N VAL A 128 13.59 -11.01 4.81
CA VAL A 128 14.83 -10.32 5.18
C VAL A 128 14.54 -9.03 5.93
N ALA A 129 13.58 -8.23 5.46
CA ALA A 129 13.20 -6.97 6.11
C ALA A 129 12.62 -7.17 7.51
N VAL A 130 11.75 -8.18 7.70
CA VAL A 130 11.19 -8.49 9.03
C VAL A 130 12.27 -8.99 9.98
N THR A 131 13.21 -9.82 9.49
CA THR A 131 14.29 -10.35 10.34
C THR A 131 15.39 -9.34 10.67
N SER A 132 15.66 -8.37 9.79
CA SER A 132 16.59 -7.26 10.12
C SER A 132 15.99 -6.34 11.17
N VAL A 133 14.70 -6.06 11.07
CA VAL A 133 13.94 -5.25 12.01
C VAL A 133 13.86 -5.90 13.39
N LEU A 134 13.64 -7.22 13.48
CA LEU A 134 13.57 -7.93 14.76
C LEU A 134 14.90 -7.95 15.54
N LYS A 135 16.01 -7.63 14.88
CA LYS A 135 17.35 -7.58 15.49
C LYS A 135 17.72 -6.20 16.06
N VAL A 136 16.89 -5.17 15.82
CA VAL A 136 17.03 -3.81 16.36
C VAL A 136 16.25 -3.74 17.67
#